data_AF-A0A133KPP5-F1
#
_entry.id   AF-A0A133KPP5-F1
#
_cell.length_a   1.000
_cell.length_b   1.000
_cell.length_c   1.000
_cell.angle_alpha   90.00
_cell.angle_beta   90.00
_cell.angle_gamma   90.00
#
_symmetry.space_group_name_H-M   'P 1'
#
loop_
_entity.id
_entity.type
_entity.pdbx_description
1 polymer ?
#
loop_
_entity_poly.entity_id
_entity_poly.type
_entity_poly.pdbx_seq_one_letter_code
_entity_poly.pdbx_strand_id
1 'polypeptide(L)' 'MRRNIMENMTVYAKNATDPSQIQLIEHELKKMDGIERVLSDTNDREIKIEFNPGQLTQREIITKMQELNVHLILEE' A
#
# COMPACT_ATOMS: atom_id res chain seq x y z
N MET A 1 4.89 -24.32 17.34
CA MET A 1 5.31 -23.15 16.52
C MET A 1 4.09 -22.64 15.78
N ARG A 2 3.68 -21.38 15.97
CA ARG A 2 2.73 -20.75 15.05
C ARG A 2 3.50 -20.45 13.77
N ARG A 3 3.03 -20.92 12.61
CA ARG A 3 3.57 -20.45 11.32
C ARG A 3 3.23 -18.96 11.23
N ASN A 4 4.22 -18.09 11.05
CA ASN A 4 3.95 -16.78 10.46
C ASN A 4 3.53 -17.06 9.01
N ILE A 5 2.23 -17.03 8.75
CA ILE A 5 1.70 -17.08 7.39
C ILE A 5 1.82 -15.65 6.89
N MET A 6 2.54 -15.44 5.80
CA MET A 6 2.60 -14.15 5.12
C MET A 6 1.65 -14.18 3.94
N GLU A 7 0.90 -13.11 3.77
CA GLU A 7 0.09 -12.88 2.57
C GLU A 7 0.72 -11.81 1.69
N ASN A 8 0.44 -11.91 0.40
CA ASN A 8 0.85 -10.93 -0.59
C ASN A 8 -0.37 -10.40 -1.33
N MET A 9 -0.32 -9.12 -1.68
CA MET A 9 -1.29 -8.49 -2.56
C MET A 9 -0.61 -7.50 -3.51
N THR A 10 -1.19 -7.36 -4.69
CA THR A 10 -0.75 -6.40 -5.72
C THR A 10 -1.88 -5.43 -6.00
N VAL A 11 -1.59 -4.13 -5.98
CA VAL A 11 -2.54 -3.05 -6.25
C VAL A 11 -2.01 -2.20 -7.40
N TYR A 12 -2.93 -1.75 -8.26
CA TYR A 12 -2.63 -0.84 -9.37
C TYR A 12 -3.26 0.53 -9.10
N ALA A 13 -2.44 1.54 -8.87
CA ALA A 13 -2.85 2.91 -8.57
C ALA A 13 -3.22 3.65 -9.86
N LYS A 14 -4.34 3.28 -10.50
CA LYS A 14 -4.76 3.83 -11.82
C LYS A 14 -4.87 5.35 -11.87
N ASN A 15 -5.17 6.00 -10.74
CA ASN A 15 -5.32 7.46 -10.67
C ASN A 15 -4.06 8.17 -10.16
N ALA A 16 -3.01 7.43 -9.75
CA ALA A 16 -1.75 8.03 -9.36
C ALA A 16 -0.94 8.34 -10.61
N THR A 17 -1.16 9.54 -11.17
CA THR A 17 -0.45 10.03 -12.37
C THR A 17 0.90 10.66 -12.03
N ASP A 18 1.10 11.02 -10.75
CA ASP A 18 2.37 11.53 -10.24
C ASP A 18 3.15 10.42 -9.50
N PRO A 19 4.38 10.08 -9.93
CA PRO A 19 5.28 9.15 -9.23
C PRO A 19 5.45 9.44 -7.73
N SER A 20 5.34 10.70 -7.31
CA SER A 20 5.43 11.12 -5.90
C SER A 20 4.31 10.52 -5.05
N GLN A 21 3.11 10.32 -5.62
CA GLN A 21 1.97 9.73 -4.92
C GLN A 21 2.21 8.25 -4.63
N ILE A 22 2.79 7.52 -5.58
CA ILE A 22 3.14 6.10 -5.42
C ILE A 22 4.21 5.93 -4.33
N GLN A 23 5.22 6.80 -4.33
CA GLN A 23 6.27 6.81 -3.29
C GLN A 23 5.70 7.15 -1.91
N LEU A 24 4.74 8.09 -1.83
CA LEU A 24 4.06 8.41 -0.58
C LEU A 24 3.24 7.22 -0.06
N ILE A 25 2.48 6.55 -0.93
CA ILE A 25 1.74 5.34 -0.55
C ILE A 25 2.70 4.27 -0.02
N GLU A 26 3.81 4.01 -0.71
CA GLU A 26 4.83 3.08 -0.24
C GLU A 26 5.37 3.48 1.15
N HIS A 27 5.72 4.75 1.32
CA HIS A 27 6.27 5.27 2.56
C HIS A 27 5.30 5.10 3.74
N GLU A 28 4.02 5.38 3.52
CA GLU A 28 2.98 5.30 4.55
C GLU A 28 2.61 3.86 4.89
N LEU A 29 2.53 2.98 3.89
CA LEU A 29 2.29 1.56 4.12
C LEU A 29 3.43 0.93 4.95
N LYS A 30 4.69 1.30 4.70
CA LYS A 30 5.84 0.82 5.51
C LYS A 30 5.76 1.19 6.99
N LYS A 31 4.89 2.12 7.40
CA LYS A 31 4.69 2.51 8.79
C LYS A 31 3.61 1.68 9.50
N MET A 32 2.84 0.88 8.77
CA MET A 32 1.76 0.09 9.35
C MET A 32 2.31 -1.15 10.04
N ASP A 33 1.89 -1.38 11.28
CA ASP A 33 2.18 -2.63 11.98
C ASP A 33 1.60 -3.82 11.21
N GLY A 34 2.40 -4.85 11.01
CA GLY A 34 2.04 -6.04 10.24
C GLY A 34 2.33 -5.94 8.74
N ILE A 35 2.85 -4.81 8.23
CA ILE A 35 3.47 -4.77 6.90
C ILE A 35 4.96 -5.14 7.02
N GLU A 36 5.36 -6.18 6.30
CA GLU A 36 6.76 -6.65 6.27
C GLU A 36 7.50 -6.07 5.07
N ARG A 37 6.82 -5.92 3.93
CA ARG A 37 7.45 -5.41 2.71
C ARG A 37 6.47 -4.65 1.82
N VAL A 38 6.96 -3.56 1.23
CA VAL A 38 6.29 -2.83 0.15
C VAL A 38 7.29 -2.57 -0.96
N LEU A 39 6.91 -2.87 -2.20
CA LEU A 39 7.64 -2.55 -3.42
C LEU A 39 6.73 -1.79 -4.36
N SER A 40 7.21 -0.70 -4.95
CA SER A 40 6.45 0.06 -5.94
C SER A 40 7.17 0.15 -7.27
N ASP A 41 6.41 0.15 -8.35
CA ASP A 41 6.85 0.53 -9.69
C ASP A 41 6.05 1.75 -10.14
N THR A 42 6.73 2.89 -10.23
CA THR A 42 6.10 4.16 -10.61
C THR A 42 5.72 4.22 -12.09
N ASN A 43 6.34 3.43 -12.96
CA ASN A 43 6.02 3.41 -14.39
C ASN A 43 4.73 2.62 -14.64
N ASP A 44 4.61 1.46 -14.00
CA ASP A 44 3.44 0.57 -14.15
C ASP A 44 2.31 0.90 -13.17
N ARG A 45 2.56 1.83 -12.24
CA ARG A 45 1.66 2.21 -11.15
C ARG A 45 1.28 1.01 -10.28
N GLU A 46 2.24 0.09 -10.10
CA GLU A 46 2.08 -1.16 -9.36
C GLU A 46 2.64 -1.03 -7.95
N ILE A 47 1.93 -1.55 -6.96
CA ILE A 47 2.39 -1.66 -5.57
C ILE A 47 2.18 -3.09 -5.11
N LYS A 48 3.27 -3.78 -4.73
CA LYS A 48 3.28 -5.12 -4.15
C LYS A 48 3.50 -5.03 -2.65
N ILE A 49 2.66 -5.70 -1.89
CA ILE A 49 2.62 -5.61 -0.42
C ILE A 49 2.68 -7.02 0.14
N GLU A 50 3.57 -7.23 1.10
CA GLU A 50 3.67 -8.44 1.91
C GLU A 50 3.34 -8.09 3.36
N PHE A 51 2.35 -8.78 3.94
CA PHE A 51 1.82 -8.44 5.25
C PHE A 51 1.41 -9.68 6.05
N ASN A 52 1.34 -9.51 7.37
CA ASN A 52 0.91 -10.53 8.31
C ASN A 52 -0.63 -10.46 8.49
N PRO A 53 -1.40 -11.41 7.95
CA PRO A 53 -2.86 -11.45 8.07
C PRO A 53 -3.36 -11.66 9.51
N GLY A 54 -2.48 -12.04 10.44
CA GLY A 54 -2.79 -12.11 11.88
C GLY A 54 -2.73 -10.75 12.59
N GLN A 55 -2.21 -9.71 11.93
CA GLN A 55 -2.08 -8.35 12.47
C GLN A 55 -2.80 -7.31 11.63
N LEU A 56 -2.88 -7.52 10.31
CA LEU A 56 -3.38 -6.55 9.36
C LEU A 56 -4.19 -7.24 8.27
N THR A 57 -5.36 -6.70 7.93
CA THR A 57 -6.19 -7.23 6.85
C THR A 57 -5.95 -6.49 5.54
N GLN A 58 -6.21 -7.16 4.41
CA GLN A 58 -6.20 -6.52 3.08
C GLN A 58 -7.11 -5.29 3.02
N ARG A 59 -8.24 -5.33 3.73
CA ARG A 59 -9.21 -4.22 3.76
C ARG A 59 -8.62 -2.97 4.41
N GLU A 60 -7.91 -3.12 5.53
CA GLU A 60 -7.26 -2.00 6.21
C GLU A 60 -6.17 -1.37 5.36
N ILE A 61 -5.40 -2.18 4.65
CA ILE A 61 -4.40 -1.72 3.67
C ILE A 61 -5.07 -0.89 2.57
N ILE A 62 -6.15 -1.40 1.98
CA ILE A 62 -6.90 -0.70 0.92
C ILE A 62 -7.48 0.62 1.45
N THR A 63 -8.07 0.61 2.65
CA THR A 63 -8.63 1.83 3.25
C THR A 63 -7.54 2.89 3.46
N LYS A 64 -6.36 2.50 3.97
CA LYS A 64 -5.22 3.42 4.12
C LYS A 64 -4.79 4.01 2.77
N MET A 65 -4.69 3.19 1.72
CA MET A 65 -4.34 3.68 0.37
C MET A 65 -5.39 4.66 -0.18
N GLN A 66 -6.67 4.40 0.09
CA GLN A 66 -7.76 5.29 -0.30
C GLN A 66 -7.69 6.63 0.42
N GLU A 67 -7.44 6.64 1.73
CA GLU A 67 -7.25 7.88 2.51
C GLU A 67 -6.12 8.73 1.93
N LEU A 68 -4.99 8.11 1.56
CA LEU A 68 -3.87 8.82 0.95
C LEU A 68 -4.26 9.45 -0.38
N ASN A 69 -4.96 8.71 -1.25
CA ASN A 69 -5.47 9.28 -2.50
C ASN A 69 -6.51 10.38 -2.28
N VAL A 70 -7.38 10.28 -1.26
CA VAL A 70 -8.34 11.33 -0.89
C VAL A 70 -7.63 12.58 -0.38
N HIS A 71 -6.60 12.42 0.44
CA HIS A 71 -5.74 13.53 0.87
C HIS A 71 -4.93 14.16 -0.28
N LEU A 72 -4.73 13.41 -1.37
CA LEU A 72 -3.97 13.84 -2.55
C LEU A 72 -4.83 14.39 -3.70
N ILE A 73 -6.16 14.44 -3.56
CA ILE A 73 -7.00 15.25 -4.45
C ILE A 73 -6.75 16.72 -4.08
N LEU A 74 -5.66 17.28 -4.56
CA LEU A 74 -5.43 18.72 -4.57
C LEU A 74 -5.70 19.22 -5.98
N GLU A 75 -6.93 19.67 -6.22
CA GLU A 75 -7.24 20.71 -7.19
C GLU A 75 -8.23 21.69 -6.51
N GLU A 76 -7.94 22.99 -6.59
CA GLU A 76 -8.94 24.06 -6.43
C GLU A 76 -9.78 24.16 -7.71
#